data_AF-A0AB39FZT1-F1
#
_entry.id   AF-A0AB39FZT1-F1
#
_cell.length_a   1.000
_cell.length_b   1.000
_cell.length_c   1.000
_cell.angle_alpha   90.00
_cell.angle_beta   90.00
_cell.angle_gamma   90.00
#
_symmetry.space_group_name_H-M   'P 1'
#
loop_
_entity.id
_entity.type
_entity.pdbx_description
1 polymer ?
#
loop_
_entity_poly.entity_id
_entity_poly.type
_entity_poly.pdbx_seq_one_letter_code
_entity_poly.pdbx_strand_id
1 'polypeptide(L)'
;MLPAHGLAGTTPPDRIHAVTTPPQRTFSMQIHDRPLSERVFHALAFEILAIGISAPLAAWITGHGLFDMGVLTAVIATIAVVWNMLYNWLFDRLQARTGFERTYGARVAHACGFEGGLIVIAIPFVAWWLDISLWHALVLDIGFVLFYLPYGFLFNLGYDKIRQNLIAAD
;
A
#
# COMPACT_ATOMS: atom_id res chain seq x y z
N MET A 1 -85.52 -37.74 -23.59
CA MET A 1 -86.00 -37.15 -22.33
C MET A 1 -84.86 -36.29 -21.77
N LEU A 2 -84.97 -34.96 -21.81
CA LEU A 2 -84.03 -33.96 -21.24
C LEU A 2 -84.43 -33.65 -19.78
N PRO A 3 -83.55 -33.13 -18.88
CA PRO A 3 -83.16 -31.69 -18.80
C PRO A 3 -81.66 -31.45 -18.45
N ALA A 4 -80.93 -30.45 -18.98
CA ALA A 4 -80.87 -28.99 -18.72
C ALA A 4 -80.33 -28.54 -17.34
N HIS A 5 -79.08 -28.02 -17.28
CA HIS A 5 -78.68 -26.73 -16.68
C HIS A 5 -77.15 -26.57 -16.54
N GLY A 6 -76.61 -25.37 -16.80
CA GLY A 6 -75.36 -24.90 -16.20
C GLY A 6 -74.39 -24.14 -17.13
N LEU A 7 -74.56 -22.83 -17.24
CA LEU A 7 -73.64 -21.88 -17.88
C LEU A 7 -72.37 -21.65 -17.06
N ALA A 8 -71.30 -21.19 -17.72
CA ALA A 8 -70.28 -20.20 -17.28
C ALA A 8 -68.81 -20.67 -17.35
N GLY A 9 -67.94 -19.78 -17.84
CA GLY A 9 -66.51 -19.83 -17.51
C GLY A 9 -65.56 -19.69 -18.69
N THR A 10 -65.35 -18.46 -19.14
CA THR A 10 -64.25 -18.03 -20.01
C THR A 10 -62.92 -17.96 -19.24
N THR A 11 -61.82 -18.51 -19.76
CA THR A 11 -60.51 -17.83 -19.87
C THR A 11 -59.47 -18.66 -20.67
N PRO A 12 -58.71 -18.06 -21.60
CA PRO A 12 -57.57 -18.69 -22.29
C PRO A 12 -56.31 -18.74 -21.40
N PRO A 13 -55.29 -19.55 -21.76
CA PRO A 13 -54.16 -19.88 -20.88
C PRO A 13 -53.17 -18.73 -20.71
N ASP A 14 -52.58 -18.68 -19.50
CA ASP A 14 -51.32 -18.04 -19.11
C ASP A 14 -50.74 -16.97 -20.04
N ARG A 15 -51.03 -15.70 -19.75
CA ARG A 15 -50.07 -14.64 -20.03
C ARG A 15 -48.94 -14.77 -19.02
N ILE A 16 -47.91 -15.52 -19.41
CA ILE A 16 -46.57 -15.44 -18.85
C ILE A 16 -46.20 -13.95 -18.75
N HIS A 17 -45.99 -13.51 -17.52
CA HIS A 17 -45.46 -12.20 -17.19
C HIS A 17 -44.18 -11.98 -18.00
N ALA A 18 -44.25 -11.12 -19.02
CA ALA A 18 -43.08 -10.48 -19.58
C ALA A 18 -42.52 -9.56 -18.49
N VAL A 19 -41.72 -10.14 -17.59
CA VAL A 19 -40.82 -9.42 -16.70
C VAL A 19 -39.83 -8.71 -17.61
N THR A 20 -40.13 -7.45 -17.93
CA THR A 20 -39.20 -6.52 -18.54
C THR A 20 -38.11 -6.21 -17.51
N THR A 21 -37.04 -6.99 -17.52
CA THR A 21 -35.82 -6.68 -16.78
C THR A 21 -35.32 -5.32 -17.24
N PRO A 22 -35.09 -4.34 -16.36
CA PRO A 22 -34.55 -3.04 -16.77
C PRO A 22 -33.14 -3.22 -17.36
N PRO A 23 -32.71 -2.35 -18.29
CA PRO A 23 -31.38 -2.43 -18.88
C PRO A 23 -30.32 -2.31 -17.78
N GLN A 24 -29.55 -3.38 -17.59
CA GLN A 24 -28.36 -3.41 -16.75
C GLN A 24 -27.38 -2.39 -17.33
N ARG A 25 -27.28 -1.20 -16.72
CA ARG A 25 -26.17 -0.28 -17.02
C ARG A 25 -24.90 -0.98 -16.55
N THR A 26 -24.20 -1.63 -17.46
CA THR A 26 -22.83 -2.08 -17.26
C THR A 26 -22.01 -0.85 -16.90
N PHE A 27 -21.77 -0.66 -15.61
CA PHE A 27 -20.81 0.30 -15.12
C PHE A 27 -19.43 -0.25 -15.50
N SER A 28 -19.00 0.03 -16.74
CA SER A 28 -17.63 -0.20 -17.17
C SER A 28 -16.76 0.74 -16.36
N MET A 29 -16.28 0.28 -15.20
CA MET A 29 -15.22 0.95 -14.48
C MET A 29 -14.01 0.97 -15.43
N GLN A 30 -13.81 2.07 -16.15
CA GLN A 30 -12.60 2.30 -16.92
C GLN A 30 -11.44 2.36 -15.92
N ILE A 31 -10.77 1.22 -15.73
CA ILE A 31 -9.51 1.19 -15.01
C ILE A 31 -8.52 1.92 -15.91
N HIS A 32 -8.26 3.18 -15.59
CA HIS A 32 -7.17 3.92 -16.21
C HIS A 32 -5.86 3.37 -15.62
N ASP A 33 -5.39 2.26 -16.17
CA ASP A 33 -4.14 1.65 -15.75
C ASP A 33 -2.99 2.62 -16.01
N ARG A 34 -2.38 3.13 -14.94
CA ARG A 34 -1.15 3.92 -15.04
C ARG A 34 -0.10 3.09 -15.80
N PRO A 35 0.42 3.57 -16.95
CA PRO A 35 1.39 2.82 -17.72
C PRO A 35 2.64 2.56 -16.87
N LEU A 36 3.31 1.45 -17.15
CA LEU A 36 4.51 1.04 -16.38
C LEU A 36 5.60 2.12 -16.39
N SER A 37 5.73 2.87 -17.49
CA SER A 37 6.66 4.01 -17.60
C SER A 37 6.36 5.10 -16.57
N GLU A 38 5.09 5.43 -16.35
CA GLU A 38 4.67 6.42 -15.36
C GLU A 38 4.98 5.95 -13.94
N ARG A 39 4.73 4.66 -13.65
CA ARG A 39 5.03 4.07 -12.33
C ARG A 39 6.53 4.06 -12.04
N VAL A 40 7.34 3.71 -13.03
CA VAL A 40 8.81 3.70 -12.91
C VAL A 40 9.33 5.13 -12.75
N PHE A 41 8.86 6.08 -13.56
CA PHE A 41 9.25 7.47 -13.42
C PHE A 41 8.88 8.04 -12.05
N HIS A 42 7.66 7.77 -11.57
CA HIS A 42 7.20 8.16 -10.23
C HIS A 42 8.12 7.59 -9.14
N ALA A 43 8.42 6.28 -9.20
CA ALA A 43 9.28 5.62 -8.23
C ALA A 43 10.71 6.17 -8.24
N LEU A 44 11.29 6.39 -9.44
CA LEU A 44 12.64 6.95 -9.58
C LEU A 44 12.70 8.41 -9.11
N ALA A 45 11.72 9.24 -9.48
CA ALA A 45 11.66 10.63 -9.05
C ALA A 45 11.50 10.73 -7.53
N PHE A 46 10.65 9.87 -6.94
CA PHE A 46 10.49 9.76 -5.50
C PHE A 46 11.82 9.40 -4.83
N GLU A 47 12.52 8.38 -5.32
CA GLU A 47 13.73 7.88 -4.68
C GLU A 47 14.89 8.86 -4.81
N ILE A 48 15.11 9.43 -6.00
CA ILE A 48 16.19 10.37 -6.28
C ILE A 48 16.03 11.64 -5.44
N LEU A 49 14.81 12.17 -5.36
CA LEU A 49 14.56 13.39 -4.57
C LEU A 49 14.66 13.10 -3.07
N ALA A 50 14.19 11.93 -2.61
CA ALA A 50 14.34 11.51 -1.22
C ALA A 50 15.82 11.42 -0.83
N ILE A 51 16.64 10.71 -1.60
CA ILE A 51 18.09 10.57 -1.36
C ILE A 51 18.78 11.94 -1.47
N GLY A 52 18.42 12.75 -2.46
CA GLY A 52 18.99 14.07 -2.70
C GLY A 52 18.78 15.06 -1.56
N ILE A 53 17.77 14.85 -0.70
CA ILE A 53 17.51 15.67 0.49
C ILE A 53 18.01 14.98 1.77
N SER A 54 17.67 13.71 1.94
CA SER A 54 17.93 12.98 3.18
C SER A 54 19.41 12.66 3.38
N ALA A 55 20.16 12.30 2.33
CA ALA A 55 21.56 11.95 2.46
C ALA A 55 22.44 13.16 2.83
N PRO A 56 22.31 14.37 2.22
CA PRO A 56 23.03 15.55 2.68
C PRO A 56 22.65 15.97 4.10
N LEU A 57 21.37 15.87 4.45
CA LEU A 57 20.91 16.20 5.80
C LEU A 57 21.50 15.25 6.84
N ALA A 58 21.45 13.94 6.58
CA ALA A 58 22.03 12.94 7.47
C ALA A 58 23.55 13.08 7.58
N ALA A 59 24.25 13.33 6.47
CA ALA A 59 25.69 13.60 6.44
C ALA A 59 26.04 14.83 7.28
N TRP A 60 25.25 15.90 7.19
CA TRP A 60 25.45 17.12 7.97
C TRP A 60 25.23 16.90 9.47
N ILE A 61 24.18 16.16 9.85
CA ILE A 61 23.84 15.89 11.26
C ILE A 61 24.87 14.97 11.93
N THR A 62 25.31 13.94 11.21
CA THR A 62 26.17 12.88 11.78
C THR A 62 27.66 13.11 11.52
N GLY A 63 28.02 13.99 10.58
CA GLY A 63 29.40 14.29 10.21
C GLY A 63 30.05 13.28 9.25
N HIS A 64 29.32 12.27 8.75
CA HIS A 64 29.85 11.29 7.80
C HIS A 64 29.79 11.78 6.34
N GLY A 65 30.48 11.06 5.45
CA GLY A 65 30.49 11.33 4.02
C GLY A 65 29.11 11.15 3.36
N LEU A 66 28.82 12.00 2.37
CA LEU A 66 27.57 11.93 1.59
C LEU A 66 27.40 10.57 0.89
N PHE A 67 28.50 9.99 0.40
CA PHE A 67 28.49 8.68 -0.23
C PHE A 67 28.09 7.58 0.76
N ASP A 68 28.69 7.58 1.97
CA ASP A 68 28.38 6.60 3.01
C ASP A 68 26.91 6.66 3.42
N MET A 69 26.35 7.87 3.52
CA MET A 69 24.93 8.09 3.81
C MET A 69 24.02 7.62 2.68
N GLY A 70 24.37 7.88 1.42
CA GLY A 70 23.60 7.41 0.28
C GLY A 70 23.60 5.87 0.16
N VAL A 71 24.74 5.23 0.44
CA VAL A 71 24.84 3.76 0.46
C VAL A 71 24.04 3.20 1.65
N LEU A 72 24.17 3.81 2.83
CA LEU A 72 23.43 3.39 4.02
C LEU A 72 21.92 3.44 3.79
N THR A 73 21.37 4.54 3.28
CA THR A 73 19.92 4.67 3.04
C THR A 73 19.43 3.64 2.02
N ALA A 74 20.19 3.38 0.95
CA ALA A 74 19.86 2.35 -0.03
C ALA A 74 19.87 0.93 0.57
N VAL A 75 20.85 0.62 1.43
CA VAL A 75 20.93 -0.68 2.12
C VAL A 75 19.78 -0.85 3.10
N ILE A 76 19.45 0.17 3.89
CA ILE A 76 18.32 0.15 4.83
C ILE A 76 16.99 -0.02 4.09
N ALA A 77 16.78 0.69 2.98
CA ALA A 77 15.60 0.51 2.14
C ALA A 77 15.48 -0.93 1.62
N THR A 78 16.60 -1.53 1.22
CA THR A 78 16.65 -2.93 0.78
C THR A 78 16.31 -3.89 1.94
N ILE A 79 16.90 -3.68 3.12
CA ILE A 79 16.59 -4.46 4.34
C ILE A 79 15.09 -4.36 4.65
N ALA A 80 14.50 -3.17 4.57
CA ALA A 80 13.08 -2.97 4.84
C ALA A 80 12.18 -3.73 3.86
N VAL A 81 12.49 -3.71 2.54
CA VAL A 81 11.75 -4.48 1.54
C VAL A 81 11.84 -5.99 1.80
N VAL A 82 13.04 -6.49 2.05
CA VAL A 82 13.27 -7.92 2.33
C VAL A 82 12.57 -8.34 3.62
N TRP A 83 12.72 -7.55 4.69
CA TRP A 83 12.07 -7.81 5.97
C TRP A 83 10.55 -7.79 5.84
N ASN A 84 10.00 -6.85 5.08
CA ASN A 84 8.56 -6.78 4.87
C ASN A 84 8.02 -8.06 4.21
N MET A 85 8.69 -8.56 3.18
CA MET A 85 8.30 -9.82 2.55
C MET A 85 8.42 -11.00 3.50
N LEU A 86 9.54 -11.10 4.23
CA LEU A 86 9.81 -12.20 5.15
C LEU A 86 8.83 -12.22 6.33
N TYR A 87 8.58 -11.07 6.95
CA TYR A 87 7.69 -10.94 8.10
C TYR A 87 6.25 -11.28 7.73
N ASN A 88 5.75 -10.72 6.61
CA ASN A 88 4.40 -11.04 6.13
C ASN A 88 4.25 -12.55 5.87
N TRP A 89 5.23 -13.16 5.21
CA TRP A 89 5.24 -14.61 4.99
C TRP A 89 5.25 -15.42 6.29
N LEU A 90 6.07 -15.03 7.27
CA LEU A 90 6.16 -15.71 8.56
C LEU A 90 4.85 -15.59 9.34
N PHE A 91 4.22 -14.42 9.33
CA PHE A 91 2.97 -14.19 10.02
C PHE A 91 1.80 -14.94 9.37
N ASP A 92 1.73 -14.95 8.04
CA ASP A 92 0.74 -15.76 7.32
C ASP A 92 0.92 -17.26 7.62
N ARG A 93 2.16 -17.74 7.67
CA ARG A 93 2.49 -19.12 8.08
C ARG A 93 2.04 -19.41 9.51
N LEU A 94 2.28 -18.49 10.44
CA LEU A 94 1.89 -18.62 11.84
C LEU A 94 0.37 -18.65 11.97
N GLN A 95 -0.32 -17.77 11.27
CA GLN A 95 -1.78 -17.74 11.26
C GLN A 95 -2.36 -19.03 10.67
N ALA A 96 -1.82 -19.53 9.56
CA ALA A 96 -2.26 -20.79 8.96
C ALA A 96 -2.07 -22.00 9.90
N ARG A 97 -1.08 -21.95 10.80
CA ARG A 97 -0.82 -23.03 11.78
C ARG A 97 -1.69 -22.94 13.04
N THR A 98 -1.99 -21.72 13.49
CA THR A 98 -2.66 -21.48 14.78
C THR A 98 -4.14 -21.18 14.64
N GLY A 99 -4.60 -20.79 13.45
CA GLY A 99 -6.00 -20.49 13.16
C GLY A 99 -6.55 -19.26 13.88
N PHE A 100 -5.70 -18.36 14.41
CA PHE A 100 -6.21 -17.17 15.09
C PHE A 100 -6.95 -16.24 14.12
N GLU A 101 -8.05 -15.65 14.59
CA GLU A 101 -8.80 -14.66 13.85
C GLU A 101 -8.06 -13.32 13.78
N ARG A 102 -8.13 -12.62 12.63
CA ARG A 102 -7.52 -11.28 12.43
C ARG A 102 -8.31 -10.18 13.15
N THR A 103 -8.45 -10.31 14.46
CA THR A 103 -9.03 -9.29 15.35
C THR A 103 -8.17 -8.03 15.36
N TYR A 104 -8.69 -6.93 15.90
CA TYR A 104 -7.91 -5.71 16.10
C TYR A 104 -6.61 -5.96 16.89
N GLY A 105 -6.67 -6.81 17.93
CA GLY A 105 -5.49 -7.18 18.71
C GLY A 105 -4.42 -7.89 17.87
N ALA A 106 -4.82 -8.80 16.99
CA ALA A 106 -3.89 -9.48 16.08
C ALA A 106 -3.21 -8.51 15.10
N ARG A 107 -3.92 -7.47 14.64
CA ARG A 107 -3.35 -6.42 13.77
C ARG A 107 -2.35 -5.54 14.49
N VAL A 108 -2.65 -5.16 15.74
CA VAL A 108 -1.71 -4.39 16.58
C VAL A 108 -0.46 -5.23 16.86
N ALA A 109 -0.62 -6.49 17.26
CA ALA A 109 0.50 -7.39 17.48
C ALA A 109 1.37 -7.58 16.23
N HIS A 110 0.75 -7.70 15.05
CA HIS A 110 1.44 -7.72 13.76
C HIS A 110 2.25 -6.46 13.51
N ALA A 111 1.64 -5.28 13.65
CA ALA A 111 2.33 -4.01 13.42
C ALA A 111 3.49 -3.81 14.42
N CYS A 112 3.28 -4.09 15.70
CA CYS A 112 4.32 -3.99 16.72
C CYS A 112 5.46 -4.99 16.48
N GLY A 113 5.15 -6.22 16.07
CA GLY A 113 6.16 -7.23 15.77
C GLY A 113 6.94 -6.92 14.48
N PHE A 114 6.27 -6.37 13.47
CA PHE A 114 6.91 -5.90 12.24
C PHE A 114 7.95 -4.83 12.55
N GLU A 115 7.51 -3.77 13.24
CA GLU A 115 8.32 -2.60 13.56
C GLU A 115 9.46 -2.97 14.51
N GLY A 116 9.13 -3.71 15.58
CA GLY A 116 10.13 -4.17 16.54
C GLY A 116 11.18 -5.07 15.92
N GLY A 117 10.78 -5.98 15.02
CA GLY A 117 11.71 -6.83 14.28
C GLY A 117 12.62 -6.04 13.33
N LEU A 118 12.07 -5.02 12.67
CA LEU A 118 12.85 -4.13 11.82
C LEU A 118 13.88 -3.36 12.65
N ILE A 119 13.49 -2.79 13.79
CA ILE A 119 14.39 -2.09 14.72
C ILE A 119 15.55 -2.99 15.18
N VAL A 120 15.27 -4.25 15.53
CA VAL A 120 16.28 -5.22 15.98
C VAL A 120 17.30 -5.55 14.90
N ILE A 121 16.95 -5.39 13.61
CA ILE A 121 17.86 -5.65 12.49
C ILE A 121 18.55 -4.36 12.04
N ALA A 122 17.77 -3.31 11.79
CA ALA A 122 18.24 -2.06 11.19
C ALA A 122 19.12 -1.26 12.16
N ILE A 123 18.71 -1.10 13.42
CA ILE A 123 19.44 -0.23 14.37
C ILE A 123 20.86 -0.76 14.67
N PRO A 124 21.07 -2.06 14.97
CA PRO A 124 22.42 -2.57 15.16
C PRO A 124 23.28 -2.46 13.89
N PHE A 125 22.68 -2.65 12.72
CA PHE A 125 23.38 -2.48 11.45
C PHE A 125 23.84 -1.03 11.24
N VAL A 126 22.95 -0.04 11.42
CA VAL A 126 23.29 1.39 11.32
C VAL A 126 24.37 1.77 12.33
N ALA A 127 24.20 1.34 13.59
CA ALA A 127 25.15 1.60 14.66
C ALA A 127 26.55 1.08 14.33
N TRP A 128 26.62 -0.15 13.81
CA TRP A 128 27.87 -0.76 13.36
C TRP A 128 28.45 -0.06 12.12
N TRP A 129 27.63 0.28 11.13
CA TRP A 129 28.08 0.90 9.89
C TRP A 129 28.67 2.30 10.07
N LEU A 130 28.04 3.10 10.95
CA LEU A 130 28.45 4.47 11.23
C LEU A 130 29.36 4.60 12.45
N ASP A 131 29.68 3.50 13.14
CA ASP A 131 30.42 3.50 14.41
C ASP A 131 29.81 4.45 15.46
N ILE A 132 28.48 4.39 15.60
CA ILE A 132 27.71 5.19 16.56
C ILE A 132 27.01 4.29 17.57
N SER A 133 26.68 4.82 18.76
CA SER A 133 25.90 4.06 19.74
C SER A 133 24.51 3.70 19.21
N LEU A 134 23.91 2.61 19.73
CA LEU A 134 22.54 2.21 19.41
C LEU A 134 21.51 3.32 19.65
N TRP A 135 21.72 4.18 20.65
CA TRP A 135 20.85 5.33 20.91
C TRP A 135 20.88 6.35 19.77
N HIS A 136 22.07 6.70 19.29
CA HIS A 136 22.24 7.62 18.16
C HIS A 136 21.66 7.02 16.88
N ALA A 137 21.85 5.72 16.63
CA ALA A 137 21.24 5.02 15.50
C ALA A 137 19.71 5.02 15.57
N LEU A 138 19.13 4.80 16.76
CA LEU A 138 17.67 4.88 16.97
C LEU A 138 17.13 6.29 16.72
N VAL A 139 17.82 7.32 17.20
CA VAL A 139 17.44 8.72 16.94
C VAL A 139 17.53 9.06 15.45
N LEU A 140 18.56 8.56 14.76
CA LEU A 140 18.71 8.73 13.31
C LEU A 140 17.55 8.07 12.55
N ASP A 141 17.16 6.85 12.94
CA ASP A 141 16.04 6.12 12.35
C ASP A 141 14.70 6.84 12.57
N ILE A 142 14.44 7.32 13.78
CA ILE A 142 13.27 8.18 14.07
C ILE A 142 13.29 9.44 13.19
N GLY A 143 14.46 10.06 13.02
CA GLY A 143 14.65 11.21 12.13
C GLY A 143 14.29 10.88 10.68
N PHE A 144 14.73 9.74 10.16
CA PHE A 144 14.36 9.27 8.82
C PHE A 144 12.86 8.99 8.72
N VAL A 145 12.24 8.29 9.67
CA VAL A 145 10.79 8.04 9.67
C VAL A 145 9.99 9.35 9.65
N LEU A 146 10.36 10.30 10.51
CA LEU A 146 9.72 11.61 10.58
C LEU A 146 9.96 12.46 9.33
N PHE A 147 11.02 12.22 8.56
CA PHE A 147 11.25 12.84 7.27
C PHE A 147 10.44 12.17 6.15
N TYR A 148 10.56 10.84 6.00
CA TYR A 148 9.98 10.07 4.88
C TYR A 148 8.46 10.06 4.90
N LEU A 149 7.81 10.09 6.07
CA LEU A 149 6.34 10.14 6.17
C LEU A 149 5.73 11.40 5.54
N PRO A 150 6.05 12.63 6.02
CA PRO A 150 5.53 13.85 5.41
C PRO A 150 6.06 14.06 4.00
N TYR A 151 7.33 13.70 3.73
CA TYR A 151 7.90 13.74 2.39
C TYR A 151 7.06 12.94 1.39
N GLY A 152 6.77 11.68 1.70
CA GLY A 152 6.03 10.82 0.78
C GLY A 152 4.59 11.28 0.59
N PHE A 153 3.94 11.78 1.65
CA PHE A 153 2.63 12.41 1.51
C PHE A 153 2.66 13.61 0.57
N LEU A 154 3.59 14.55 0.76
CA LEU A 154 3.70 15.77 -0.05
C LEU A 154 4.09 15.47 -1.50
N PHE A 155 5.02 14.55 -1.70
CA PHE A 155 5.43 14.11 -3.04
C PHE A 155 4.26 13.51 -3.80
N ASN A 156 3.53 12.58 -3.19
CA ASN A 156 2.37 11.96 -3.82
C ASN A 156 1.27 12.99 -4.15
N LEU A 157 0.98 13.91 -3.21
CA LEU A 157 0.02 14.99 -3.44
C LEU A 157 0.44 15.90 -4.60
N GLY A 158 1.71 16.29 -4.65
CA GLY A 158 2.27 17.11 -5.72
C GLY A 158 2.23 16.41 -7.07
N TYR A 159 2.65 15.15 -7.12
CA TYR A 159 2.63 14.34 -8.33
C TYR A 159 1.22 14.17 -8.88
N ASP A 160 0.26 13.81 -8.02
CA ASP A 160 -1.13 13.63 -8.42
C ASP A 160 -1.72 14.93 -8.98
N LYS A 161 -1.36 16.09 -8.40
CA LYS A 161 -1.81 17.39 -8.90
C LYS A 161 -1.19 17.77 -10.25
N ILE A 162 0.11 17.54 -10.43
CA ILE A 162 0.79 17.75 -11.70
C ILE A 162 0.17 16.86 -12.79
N ARG A 163 -0.04 15.58 -12.47
CA ARG A 163 -0.64 14.61 -13.38
C ARG A 163 -2.06 15.00 -13.80
N GLN A 164 -2.89 15.43 -12.85
CA GLN A 164 -4.25 15.91 -13.15
C GLN A 164 -4.23 17.10 -14.10
N ASN A 165 -3.31 18.05 -13.89
CA ASN A 165 -3.18 19.22 -14.76
C ASN A 165 -2.72 18.85 -16.17
N LEU A 166 -1.81 17.87 -16.31
CA LEU A 166 -1.35 17.40 -17.62
C LEU A 166 -2.48 16.72 -18.40
N ILE A 167 -3.25 15.84 -17.74
CA ILE A 167 -4.39 15.17 -18.37
C ILE A 167 -5.51 16.15 -18.74
N ALA A 168 -5.68 17.24 -17.98
CA ALA A 168 -6.67 18.27 -18.29
C ALA A 168 -6.23 19.25 -19.40
N ALA A 169 -4.95 19.23 -19.79
CA ALA A 169 -4.39 20.07 -20.84
C ALA A 169 -4.34 19.38 -22.22
N ASP A 170 -4.54 18.06 -22.25
CA ASP A 170 -4.70 17.23 -23.46
C ASP A 170 -6.19 17.10 -23.87
#